data_AF-C7TNY9-F1
#
_entry.id   AF-C7TNY9-F1
#
_cell.length_a   1.000
_cell.length_b   1.000
_cell.length_c   1.000
_cell.angle_alpha   90.00
_cell.angle_beta   90.00
_cell.angle_gamma   90.00
#
_symmetry.space_group_name_H-M   'P 1'
#
loop_
_entity.id
_entity.type
_entity.pdbx_description
1 polymer ?
#
loop_
_entity_poly.entity_id
_entity_poly.type
_entity_poly.pdbx_seq_one_letter_code
_entity_poly.pdbx_strand_id
1 'polypeptide(L)'
;APNAAGARAFVQRIVTQAVLDVLEQQGRGAGLSDAIISIILGQLTVQTVYTPLECPNAFVNPMPMDMNMIMMNQVYCIIVGSTVTAICSTTMANQNCVTGAGTNVMPVPPTALTIGGTLTTTNVIMANWSREMWQSVVNRVVRSLASGPFGSNFVTASGVVT
;
A
#
# COMPACT_ATOMS: atom_id res chain seq x y z
N ALA A 1 4.27 18.51 5.88
CA ALA A 1 3.13 17.58 5.71
C ALA A 1 3.57 16.44 4.81
N PRO A 2 3.16 15.19 5.06
CA PRO A 2 3.37 14.12 4.09
C PRO A 2 2.68 14.51 2.78
N ASN A 3 3.43 14.44 1.67
CA ASN A 3 2.96 14.72 0.32
C ASN A 3 2.97 13.42 -0.49
N ALA A 4 2.40 13.44 -1.70
CA ALA A 4 2.34 12.24 -2.54
C ALA A 4 3.73 11.62 -2.80
N ALA A 5 4.78 12.44 -2.94
CA ALA A 5 6.14 11.95 -3.11
C ALA A 5 6.64 11.18 -1.87
N GLY A 6 6.40 11.70 -0.68
CA GLY A 6 6.75 11.06 0.59
C GLY A 6 6.01 9.73 0.80
N ALA A 7 4.72 9.68 0.46
CA ALA A 7 3.93 8.45 0.53
C ALA A 7 4.47 7.38 -0.45
N ARG A 8 4.81 7.76 -1.69
CA ARG A 8 5.43 6.85 -2.67
C ARG A 8 6.77 6.33 -2.18
N ALA A 9 7.65 7.20 -1.69
CA ALA A 9 8.97 6.81 -1.17
C ALA A 9 8.85 5.87 0.04
N PHE A 10 7.88 6.12 0.92
CA PHE A 10 7.60 5.28 2.08
C PHE A 10 7.13 3.88 1.66
N VAL A 11 6.15 3.78 0.75
CA VAL A 11 5.66 2.50 0.22
C VAL A 11 6.76 1.74 -0.51
N GLN A 12 7.52 2.42 -1.39
CA GLN A 12 8.66 1.83 -2.09
C GLN A 12 9.64 1.21 -1.09
N ARG A 13 10.04 1.95 -0.06
CA ARG A 13 11.00 1.46 0.95
C ARG A 13 10.48 0.23 1.68
N ILE A 14 9.23 0.25 2.14
CA ILE A 14 8.65 -0.85 2.91
C ILE A 14 8.49 -2.10 2.04
N VAL A 15 7.99 -1.95 0.82
CA VAL A 15 7.82 -3.08 -0.11
C VAL A 15 9.18 -3.66 -0.49
N THR A 16 10.17 -2.82 -0.81
CA THR A 16 11.53 -3.30 -1.08
C THR A 16 12.09 -4.08 0.10
N GLN A 17 11.99 -3.55 1.32
CA GLN A 17 12.47 -4.23 2.52
C GLN A 17 11.78 -5.57 2.72
N ALA A 18 10.45 -5.61 2.65
CA ALA A 18 9.69 -6.85 2.82
C ALA A 18 10.02 -7.90 1.75
N VAL A 19 10.25 -7.50 0.50
CA VAL A 19 10.67 -8.40 -0.58
C VAL A 19 12.05 -8.99 -0.31
N LEU A 20 13.03 -8.16 0.06
CA LEU A 20 14.40 -8.60 0.33
C LEU A 20 14.45 -9.55 1.54
N ASP A 21 13.76 -9.21 2.63
CA ASP A 21 13.70 -10.06 3.84
C ASP A 21 13.13 -11.45 3.53
N VAL A 22 12.06 -11.52 2.73
CA VAL A 22 11.45 -12.79 2.32
C VAL A 22 12.39 -13.60 1.44
N LEU A 23 13.08 -12.96 0.49
CA LEU A 23 14.00 -13.65 -0.40
C LEU A 23 15.25 -14.13 0.35
N GLU A 24 15.73 -13.38 1.32
CA GLU A 24 16.78 -13.82 2.24
C GLU A 24 16.35 -15.07 3.01
N GLN A 25 15.16 -15.06 3.61
CA GLN A 25 14.62 -16.23 4.32
C GLN A 25 14.46 -17.45 3.41
N GLN A 26 14.03 -17.27 2.16
CA GLN A 26 13.94 -18.35 1.18
C GLN A 26 15.32 -18.90 0.82
N GLY A 27 16.30 -18.02 0.59
CA GLY A 27 17.67 -18.43 0.30
C GLY A 27 18.29 -19.25 1.42
N ARG A 28 18.12 -18.81 2.67
CA ARG A 28 18.58 -19.58 3.85
C ARG A 28 17.86 -20.92 3.97
N GLY A 29 16.55 -20.95 3.74
CA GLY A 29 15.75 -22.18 3.73
C GLY A 29 16.17 -23.17 2.65
N ALA A 30 16.74 -22.69 1.54
CA ALA A 30 17.31 -23.50 0.47
C ALA A 30 18.77 -23.93 0.72
N GLY A 31 19.36 -23.57 1.87
CA GLY A 31 20.75 -23.90 2.21
C GLY A 31 21.80 -23.02 1.55
N LEU A 32 21.43 -21.86 1.00
CA LEU A 32 22.38 -20.90 0.46
C LEU A 32 23.14 -20.21 1.59
N SER A 33 24.44 -19.94 1.38
CA SER A 33 25.24 -19.15 2.32
C SER A 33 24.86 -17.66 2.23
N ASP A 34 25.05 -16.92 3.32
CA ASP A 34 24.76 -15.49 3.38
C ASP A 34 25.51 -14.69 2.30
N ALA A 35 26.72 -15.10 1.94
CA ALA A 35 27.49 -14.50 0.85
C ALA A 35 26.79 -14.66 -0.51
N ILE A 36 26.25 -15.84 -0.81
CA ILE A 36 25.49 -16.08 -2.04
C ILE A 36 24.18 -15.29 -2.02
N ILE A 37 23.48 -15.29 -0.89
CA ILE A 37 22.22 -14.54 -0.74
C ILE A 37 22.46 -13.05 -0.98
N SER A 38 23.49 -12.46 -0.38
CA SER A 38 23.81 -11.04 -0.58
C SER A 38 24.11 -10.70 -2.04
N ILE A 39 24.79 -11.59 -2.78
CA ILE A 39 25.07 -11.39 -4.21
C ILE A 39 23.76 -11.44 -5.02
N ILE A 40 22.90 -12.42 -4.72
CA ILE A 40 21.60 -12.59 -5.38
C ILE A 40 20.71 -11.37 -5.13
N LEU A 41 20.65 -10.89 -3.88
CA LEU A 41 19.85 -9.72 -3.52
C LEU A 41 20.40 -8.44 -4.14
N GLY A 42 21.72 -8.31 -4.31
CA GLY A 42 22.34 -7.19 -5.02
C GLY A 42 22.03 -7.14 -6.52
N GLN A 43 21.47 -8.20 -7.09
CA GLN A 43 21.04 -8.29 -8.49
C GLN A 43 19.55 -8.02 -8.68
N LEU A 44 18.83 -7.69 -7.60
CA LEU A 44 17.40 -7.41 -7.64
C LEU A 44 17.10 -5.93 -7.73
N THR A 45 16.19 -5.59 -8.63
CA THR A 45 15.58 -4.27 -8.72
C THR A 45 14.10 -4.41 -8.43
N VAL A 46 13.64 -3.71 -7.39
CA VAL A 46 12.22 -3.61 -7.01
C VAL A 46 11.71 -2.24 -7.43
N GLN A 47 10.78 -2.17 -8.38
CA GLN A 47 10.10 -0.93 -8.73
C GLN A 47 8.64 -1.03 -8.29
N THR A 48 8.17 -0.05 -7.51
CA THR A 48 6.76 0.02 -7.10
C THR A 48 6.00 1.08 -7.91
N VAL A 49 4.74 0.78 -8.17
CA VAL A 49 3.77 1.70 -8.78
C VAL A 49 2.67 1.91 -7.75
N TYR A 50 2.64 3.11 -7.18
CA TYR A 50 1.66 3.49 -6.16
C TYR A 50 1.16 4.92 -6.39
N THR A 51 -0.16 5.07 -6.34
CA THR A 51 -0.85 6.36 -6.46
C THR A 51 -1.47 6.70 -5.12
N PRO A 52 -0.82 7.56 -4.30
CA PRO A 52 -1.37 7.96 -3.01
C PRO A 52 -2.71 8.66 -3.17
N LEU A 53 -3.58 8.49 -2.17
CA LEU A 53 -4.78 9.30 -2.06
C LEU A 53 -4.40 10.73 -1.63
N GLU A 54 -4.87 11.71 -2.40
CA GLU A 54 -4.65 13.12 -2.09
C GLU A 54 -5.93 13.71 -1.48
N CYS A 55 -5.84 14.07 -0.20
CA CYS A 55 -6.90 14.75 0.54
C CYS A 55 -6.33 16.04 1.12
N PRO A 56 -6.70 17.23 0.61
CA PRO A 56 -6.27 18.50 1.18
C PRO A 56 -6.80 18.71 2.60
N ASN A 57 -7.92 18.07 2.92
CA ASN A 57 -8.56 18.17 4.23
C ASN A 57 -9.00 16.78 4.70
N ALA A 58 -9.17 16.62 6.01
CA ALA A 58 -9.62 15.38 6.59
C ALA A 58 -10.57 15.62 7.77
N PHE A 59 -11.52 14.71 7.92
CA PHE A 59 -12.34 14.59 9.10
C PHE A 59 -11.89 13.39 9.91
N VAL A 60 -11.58 13.61 11.18
CA VAL A 60 -11.07 12.57 12.07
C VAL A 60 -12.13 12.20 13.07
N ASN A 61 -12.52 10.93 13.08
CA ASN A 61 -13.56 10.34 13.94
C ASN A 61 -14.84 11.19 13.98
N PRO A 62 -15.42 11.54 12.82
CA PRO A 62 -16.58 12.40 12.79
C PRO A 62 -17.81 11.73 13.38
N MET A 63 -18.58 12.49 14.16
CA MET A 63 -19.90 12.06 14.60
C MET A 63 -20.92 12.15 13.45
N PRO A 64 -21.99 11.33 13.44
CA PRO A 64 -22.88 11.20 12.28
C PRO A 64 -23.62 12.46 11.80
N MET A 65 -23.64 13.53 12.60
CA MET A 65 -24.43 14.74 12.33
C MET A 65 -23.59 16.01 12.18
N ASP A 66 -22.26 15.94 12.21
CA ASP A 66 -21.41 17.11 12.45
C ASP A 66 -20.46 17.45 11.30
N MET A 67 -20.96 17.39 10.06
CA MET A 67 -20.20 17.77 8.86
C MET A 67 -20.95 18.75 7.98
N ASN A 68 -21.19 19.94 8.52
CA ASN A 68 -21.51 21.09 7.68
C ASN A 68 -20.17 21.70 7.20
N MET A 69 -19.80 21.43 5.95
CA MET A 69 -18.53 21.91 5.40
C MET A 69 -18.64 23.37 4.96
N ILE A 70 -17.64 24.18 5.27
CA ILE A 70 -17.59 25.61 4.95
C ILE A 70 -16.84 25.87 3.62
N MET A 71 -16.15 24.87 3.04
CA MET A 71 -15.32 25.04 1.84
C MET A 71 -15.79 24.17 0.66
N MET A 72 -16.13 24.84 -0.43
CA MET A 72 -16.64 24.29 -1.69
C MET A 72 -15.51 23.73 -2.57
N ASN A 73 -15.83 22.71 -3.39
CA ASN A 73 -14.94 22.13 -4.40
C ASN A 73 -13.66 21.52 -3.81
N GLN A 74 -13.80 20.80 -2.70
CA GLN A 74 -12.70 20.20 -1.96
C GLN A 74 -12.95 18.71 -1.73
N VAL A 75 -11.86 17.94 -1.70
CA VAL A 75 -11.87 16.51 -1.36
C VAL A 75 -11.48 16.37 0.11
N TYR A 76 -12.27 15.59 0.84
CA TYR A 76 -12.07 15.29 2.25
C TYR A 76 -11.89 13.80 2.45
N CYS A 77 -10.86 13.43 3.22
CA CYS A 77 -10.72 12.07 3.71
C CYS A 77 -11.52 11.90 5.00
N ILE A 78 -12.29 10.82 5.11
CA ILE A 78 -12.94 10.42 6.36
C ILE A 78 -12.04 9.40 7.03
N ILE A 79 -11.49 9.77 8.19
CA ILE A 79 -10.59 8.94 8.98
C ILE A 79 -11.36 8.43 10.19
N VAL A 80 -11.43 7.11 10.34
CA VAL A 80 -11.97 6.45 11.54
C VAL A 80 -10.83 5.67 12.19
N GLY A 81 -10.56 5.94 13.46
CA GLY A 81 -9.35 5.50 14.15
C GLY A 81 -8.12 6.11 13.48
N SER A 82 -7.34 5.28 12.78
CA SER A 82 -6.13 5.64 12.04
C SER A 82 -6.23 5.30 10.54
N THR A 83 -7.43 5.03 10.03
CA THR A 83 -7.63 4.53 8.67
C THR A 83 -8.59 5.45 7.90
N VAL A 84 -8.22 5.78 6.67
CA VAL A 84 -9.15 6.43 5.73
C VAL A 84 -10.18 5.39 5.30
N THR A 85 -11.44 5.57 5.69
CA THR A 85 -12.53 4.63 5.40
C THR A 85 -13.35 5.04 4.18
N ALA A 86 -13.39 6.34 3.89
CA ALA A 86 -14.12 6.88 2.76
C ALA A 86 -13.55 8.25 2.34
N ILE A 87 -13.97 8.71 1.17
CA ILE A 87 -13.74 10.08 0.71
C ILE A 87 -15.06 10.80 0.54
N CYS A 88 -15.02 12.12 0.67
CA CYS A 88 -16.14 12.98 0.34
C CYS A 88 -15.69 14.09 -0.61
N SER A 89 -16.49 14.37 -1.62
CA SER A 89 -16.26 15.48 -2.55
C SER A 89 -17.42 16.48 -2.44
N THR A 90 -17.12 17.72 -2.08
CA THR A 90 -18.12 18.80 -2.04
C THR A 90 -18.17 19.51 -3.38
N THR A 91 -19.36 19.77 -3.90
CA THR A 91 -19.57 20.60 -5.11
C THR A 91 -20.54 21.72 -4.78
N MET A 92 -20.67 22.72 -5.68
CA MET A 92 -21.66 23.79 -5.50
C MET A 92 -23.09 23.26 -5.33
N ALA A 93 -23.42 22.14 -5.97
CA ALA A 93 -24.73 21.50 -5.87
C ALA A 93 -24.91 20.65 -4.60
N ASN A 94 -23.80 20.26 -3.95
CA ASN A 94 -23.79 19.28 -2.86
C ASN A 94 -22.67 19.61 -1.87
N GLN A 95 -23.05 20.36 -0.83
CA GLN A 95 -22.10 20.96 0.13
C GLN A 95 -21.84 20.10 1.37
N ASN A 96 -22.55 18.98 1.52
CA ASN A 96 -22.56 18.23 2.77
C ASN A 96 -21.90 16.86 2.63
N CYS A 97 -21.08 16.52 3.61
CA CYS A 97 -20.45 15.20 3.79
C CYS A 97 -21.10 14.50 4.99
N VAL A 98 -22.36 14.07 4.90
CA VAL A 98 -23.05 13.54 6.10
C VAL A 98 -22.72 12.05 6.29
N THR A 99 -21.84 11.74 7.24
CA THR A 99 -21.51 10.37 7.68
C THR A 99 -22.67 9.74 8.46
N GLY A 100 -23.81 9.55 7.82
CA GLY A 100 -25.01 8.95 8.43
C GLY A 100 -26.19 8.84 7.45
N ALA A 101 -26.33 9.83 6.55
CA ALA A 101 -27.34 9.82 5.47
C ALA A 101 -26.76 9.45 4.09
N GLY A 102 -25.43 9.28 3.97
CA GLY A 102 -24.79 8.77 2.75
C GLY A 102 -24.69 9.75 1.58
N THR A 103 -24.92 11.05 1.80
CA THR A 103 -24.79 12.04 0.73
C THR A 103 -23.32 12.35 0.45
N ASN A 104 -22.88 12.11 -0.79
CA ASN A 104 -21.54 12.41 -1.32
C ASN A 104 -20.34 11.68 -0.69
N VAL A 105 -20.60 10.69 0.17
CA VAL A 105 -19.58 9.77 0.68
C VAL A 105 -19.35 8.69 -0.36
N MET A 106 -18.10 8.57 -0.83
CA MET A 106 -17.69 7.60 -1.82
C MET A 106 -16.62 6.66 -1.23
N PRO A 107 -16.53 5.42 -1.73
CA PRO A 107 -15.46 4.52 -1.33
C PRO A 107 -14.08 5.08 -1.73
N VAL A 108 -13.05 4.66 -1.00
CA VAL A 108 -11.66 4.98 -1.36
C VAL A 108 -11.36 4.38 -2.75
N PRO A 109 -10.80 5.17 -3.69
CA PRO A 109 -10.47 4.68 -5.03
C PRO A 109 -9.55 3.45 -4.98
N PRO A 110 -9.80 2.40 -5.79
CA PRO A 110 -8.96 1.21 -5.82
C PRO A 110 -7.48 1.51 -6.13
N THR A 111 -7.21 2.57 -6.89
CA THR A 111 -5.86 3.03 -7.23
C THR A 111 -5.03 3.43 -6.01
N ALA A 112 -5.67 3.92 -4.94
CA ALA A 112 -5.01 4.25 -3.68
C ALA A 112 -4.86 3.06 -2.72
N LEU A 113 -5.56 1.95 -3.01
CA LEU A 113 -5.51 0.69 -2.26
C LEU A 113 -4.62 -0.35 -2.94
N THR A 114 -4.18 -0.10 -4.17
CA THR A 114 -3.39 -1.05 -4.96
C THR A 114 -1.94 -0.59 -5.05
N ILE A 115 -1.03 -1.50 -4.72
CA ILE A 115 0.40 -1.32 -4.96
C ILE A 115 0.77 -2.32 -6.06
N GLY A 116 1.17 -1.79 -7.21
CA GLY A 116 1.74 -2.55 -8.31
C GLY A 116 3.27 -2.47 -8.29
N GLY A 117 3.91 -3.15 -9.23
CA GLY A 117 5.35 -3.05 -9.38
C GLY A 117 5.95 -4.11 -10.28
N THR A 118 7.25 -4.01 -10.50
CA THR A 118 8.05 -5.00 -11.21
C THR A 118 9.22 -5.41 -10.33
N LEU A 119 9.49 -6.71 -10.33
CA LEU A 119 10.71 -7.28 -9.76
C LEU A 119 11.57 -7.77 -10.91
N THR A 120 12.78 -7.23 -11.04
CA THR A 120 13.72 -7.63 -12.07
C THR A 120 14.95 -8.24 -11.42
N THR A 121 15.44 -9.34 -11.99
CA THR A 121 16.64 -10.03 -11.54
C THR A 121 17.53 -10.35 -12.73
N THR A 122 18.84 -10.24 -12.56
CA THR A 122 19.82 -10.79 -13.51
C THR A 122 20.31 -12.18 -13.09
N ASN A 123 19.89 -12.66 -11.91
CA ASN A 123 20.23 -13.99 -11.42
C ASN A 123 19.43 -15.08 -12.15
N VAL A 124 20.13 -16.00 -12.82
CA VAL A 124 19.51 -17.08 -13.62
C VAL A 124 18.66 -18.05 -12.80
N ILE A 125 18.99 -18.27 -11.52
CA ILE A 125 18.25 -19.21 -10.67
C ILE A 125 16.86 -18.66 -10.38
N MET A 126 16.77 -17.41 -9.93
CA MET A 126 15.49 -16.74 -9.66
C MET A 126 14.72 -16.43 -10.95
N ALA A 127 15.42 -16.12 -12.05
CA ALA A 127 14.77 -15.89 -13.35
C ALA A 127 14.03 -17.14 -13.86
N ASN A 128 14.53 -18.33 -13.53
CA ASN A 128 13.90 -19.61 -13.89
C ASN A 128 12.84 -20.08 -12.89
N TRP A 129 12.50 -19.28 -11.87
CA TRP A 129 11.43 -19.65 -10.96
C TRP A 129 10.07 -19.63 -11.65
N SER A 130 9.30 -20.69 -11.45
CA SER A 130 7.90 -20.77 -11.87
C SER A 130 7.05 -19.69 -11.20
N ARG A 131 5.90 -19.40 -11.79
CA ARG A 131 4.94 -18.42 -11.26
C ARG A 131 4.49 -18.78 -9.85
N GLU A 132 4.36 -20.06 -9.53
CA GLU A 132 3.96 -20.55 -8.21
C GLU A 132 5.02 -20.25 -7.14
N MET A 133 6.31 -20.35 -7.49
CA MET A 133 7.40 -19.98 -6.60
C MET A 133 7.40 -18.47 -6.35
N TRP A 134 7.25 -17.66 -7.39
CA TRP A 134 7.08 -16.21 -7.22
C TRP A 134 5.84 -15.85 -6.42
N GLN A 135 4.72 -16.54 -6.63
CA GLN A 135 3.50 -16.34 -5.86
C GLN A 135 3.70 -16.70 -4.39
N SER A 136 4.47 -17.73 -4.08
CA SER A 136 4.85 -18.09 -2.70
C SER A 136 5.65 -16.96 -2.02
N VAL A 137 6.57 -16.32 -2.75
CA VAL A 137 7.28 -15.13 -2.28
C VAL A 137 6.30 -13.98 -2.02
N VAL A 138 5.46 -13.63 -3.00
CA VAL A 138 4.46 -12.56 -2.84
C VAL A 138 3.53 -12.82 -1.66
N ASN A 139 3.06 -14.05 -1.46
CA ASN A 139 2.22 -14.43 -0.32
C ASN A 139 2.94 -14.25 1.03
N ARG A 140 4.26 -14.43 1.07
CA ARG A 140 5.06 -14.16 2.29
C ARG A 140 5.30 -12.67 2.48
N VAL A 141 5.54 -11.91 1.41
CA VAL A 141 5.66 -10.45 1.45
C VAL A 141 4.38 -9.83 1.99
N VAL A 142 3.24 -10.22 1.42
CA VAL A 142 1.90 -9.77 1.85
C VAL A 142 1.67 -10.06 3.33
N ARG A 143 2.04 -11.25 3.82
CA ARG A 143 1.98 -11.59 5.25
C ARG A 143 2.92 -10.74 6.09
N SER A 144 4.16 -10.51 5.65
CA SER A 144 5.10 -9.62 6.34
C SER A 144 4.57 -8.18 6.43
N LEU A 145 3.92 -7.69 5.37
CA LEU A 145 3.28 -6.39 5.37
C LEU A 145 2.10 -6.34 6.34
N ALA A 146 1.20 -7.34 6.30
CA ALA A 146 -0.05 -7.30 7.05
C ALA A 146 0.06 -7.68 8.52
N SER A 147 0.87 -8.70 8.84
CA SER A 147 1.01 -9.22 10.21
C SER A 147 2.42 -9.04 10.78
N GLY A 148 3.36 -8.50 10.00
CA GLY A 148 4.73 -8.26 10.44
C GLY A 148 4.96 -6.84 10.97
N PRO A 149 6.20 -6.33 10.88
CA PRO A 149 6.59 -5.02 11.41
C PRO A 149 5.79 -3.84 10.84
N PHE A 150 5.10 -4.05 9.73
CA PHE A 150 4.34 -3.03 9.01
C PHE A 150 2.82 -3.17 9.16
N GLY A 151 2.32 -4.08 10.01
CA GLY A 151 0.90 -4.38 10.13
C GLY A 151 0.01 -3.21 10.54
N SER A 152 0.57 -2.20 11.21
CA SER A 152 -0.14 -0.93 11.49
C SER A 152 -0.40 -0.08 10.25
N ASN A 153 0.36 -0.30 9.17
CA ASN A 153 0.23 0.41 7.89
C ASN A 153 -0.56 -0.40 6.85
N PHE A 154 -0.62 -1.73 7.00
CA PHE A 154 -1.29 -2.65 6.07
C PHE A 154 -2.24 -3.58 6.83
N VAL A 155 -3.38 -3.08 7.29
CA VAL A 155 -4.32 -3.89 8.11
C VAL A 155 -4.76 -5.18 7.40
N THR A 156 -4.92 -5.11 6.08
CA THR A 156 -5.13 -6.27 5.21
C THR A 156 -4.31 -6.13 3.94
N ALA A 157 -3.86 -7.25 3.39
CA ALA A 157 -3.16 -7.27 2.11
C ALA A 157 -3.38 -8.60 1.38
N SER A 158 -3.38 -8.54 0.06
CA SER A 158 -3.38 -9.69 -0.86
C SER A 158 -2.55 -9.32 -2.09
N GLY A 159 -1.93 -10.30 -2.74
CA GLY A 159 -1.06 -10.04 -3.89
C GLY A 159 -1.10 -11.17 -4.91
N VAL A 160 -0.86 -10.83 -6.17
CA VAL A 160 -0.84 -11.78 -7.29
C VAL A 160 0.36 -11.48 -8.18
N VAL A 161 1.01 -12.53 -8.69
CA VAL A 161 2.00 -12.44 -9.75
C VAL A 161 1.28 -12.53 -11.09
N THR A 162 1.46 -11.55 -11.95
CA THR A 162 0.86 -11.47 -13.30
C THR A 162 1.86 -11.81 -14.38
#